data_AF-A0A918F5U6-F1
#
_entry.id   AF-A0A918F5U6-F1
#
_cell.length_a   1.000
_cell.length_b   1.000
_cell.length_c   1.000
_cell.angle_alpha   90.00
_cell.angle_beta   90.00
_cell.angle_gamma   90.00
#
_symmetry.space_group_name_H-M   'P 1'
#
loop_
_entity.id
_entity.type
_entity.pdbx_description
1 polymer ?
#
loop_
_entity_poly.entity_id
_entity_poly.type
_entity_poly.pdbx_seq_one_letter_code
_entity_poly.pdbx_strand_id
1 'polypeptide(L)'
;MQLDYSELPQLQGLYLEDSWVLKICRIGDRLVVHIDAVLTQAHPGYEAPNADEQHCYRRGEIVFELVRSLRWESDRLVRAAFDATGEPDLGSVDQFAQVDGSYVLAGDFGKISVKSEPPYFSLRT
;
A
#
# COMPACT_ATOMS: atom_id res chain seq x y z
N MET A 1 21.68 0.84 -0.08
CA MET A 1 21.20 -0.46 0.48
C MET A 1 19.70 -0.53 0.24
N GLN A 2 19.18 -1.71 -0.10
CA GLN A 2 17.75 -1.92 -0.33
C GLN A 2 17.21 -2.80 0.79
N LEU A 3 16.09 -2.38 1.37
CA LEU A 3 15.35 -3.12 2.40
C LEU A 3 13.94 -3.36 1.89
N ASP A 4 13.47 -4.61 1.91
CA ASP A 4 12.11 -4.93 1.47
C ASP A 4 11.06 -4.46 2.48
N TYR A 5 9.82 -4.21 2.04
CA TYR A 5 8.74 -3.80 2.93
C TYR A 5 8.47 -4.83 4.03
N SER A 6 8.65 -6.11 3.74
CA SER A 6 8.40 -7.22 4.68
C SER A 6 9.37 -7.20 5.87
N GLU A 7 10.51 -6.52 5.73
CA GLU A 7 11.50 -6.31 6.79
C GLU A 7 11.16 -5.10 7.68
N LEU A 8 10.16 -4.28 7.31
CA LEU A 8 9.69 -3.15 8.11
C LEU A 8 8.75 -3.65 9.22
N PRO A 9 9.10 -3.46 10.52
CA PRO A 9 8.29 -3.98 11.63
C PRO A 9 6.83 -3.50 11.60
N GLN A 10 6.60 -2.26 11.15
CA GLN A 10 5.29 -1.64 11.09
C GLN A 10 4.40 -2.14 9.94
N LEU A 11 4.95 -2.94 9.03
CA LEU A 11 4.23 -3.59 7.93
C LEU A 11 4.24 -5.13 8.08
N GLN A 12 4.72 -5.63 9.22
CA GLN A 12 4.75 -7.06 9.47
C GLN A 12 3.34 -7.65 9.41
N GLY A 13 3.24 -8.82 8.80
CA GLY A 13 1.99 -9.54 8.66
C GLY A 13 1.21 -9.19 7.40
N LEU A 14 1.71 -8.30 6.55
CA LEU A 14 1.16 -8.02 5.23
C LEU A 14 1.79 -8.88 4.14
N TYR A 15 1.00 -9.20 3.12
CA TYR A 15 1.47 -9.77 1.85
C TYR A 15 0.98 -8.86 0.71
N LEU A 16 1.86 -8.00 0.19
CA LEU A 16 1.44 -6.91 -0.69
C LEU A 16 1.31 -7.31 -2.16
N GLU A 17 1.99 -8.38 -2.57
CA GLU A 17 2.00 -8.87 -3.95
C GLU A 17 0.62 -9.28 -4.45
N ASP A 18 -0.24 -9.78 -3.55
CA ASP A 18 -1.67 -10.06 -3.80
C ASP A 18 -2.58 -9.06 -3.08
N SER A 19 -2.13 -7.82 -2.84
CA SER A 19 -2.96 -6.73 -2.30
C SER A 19 -3.33 -5.71 -3.38
N TRP A 20 -4.47 -5.05 -3.22
CA TRP A 20 -5.00 -4.09 -4.21
C TRP A 20 -5.03 -2.66 -3.70
N VAL A 21 -4.37 -1.74 -4.41
CA VAL A 21 -4.38 -0.33 -4.08
C VAL A 21 -5.67 0.30 -4.60
N LEU A 22 -6.51 0.77 -3.68
CA LEU A 22 -7.78 1.39 -4.01
C LEU A 22 -7.59 2.87 -4.36
N LYS A 23 -6.80 3.58 -3.56
CA LYS A 23 -6.67 5.04 -3.69
C LYS A 23 -5.38 5.55 -3.08
N ILE A 24 -4.78 6.56 -3.69
CA ILE A 24 -3.60 7.24 -3.15
C ILE A 24 -3.94 8.71 -2.92
N CYS A 25 -3.77 9.19 -1.70
CA CYS A 25 -4.11 10.54 -1.28
C CYS A 25 -2.95 11.24 -0.60
N ARG A 26 -2.77 12.54 -0.90
CA ARG A 26 -1.90 13.42 -0.13
C ARG A 26 -2.75 14.28 0.79
N ILE A 27 -2.56 14.15 2.10
CA ILE A 27 -3.30 14.90 3.13
C ILE A 27 -2.29 15.61 4.02
N GLY A 28 -2.19 16.95 3.93
CA GLY A 28 -1.27 17.74 4.76
C GLY A 28 0.20 17.38 4.54
N ASP A 29 0.83 16.70 5.50
CA ASP A 29 2.18 16.15 5.46
C ASP A 29 2.23 14.60 5.35
N ARG A 30 1.07 13.94 5.16
CA ARG A 30 0.94 12.49 4.96
C ARG A 30 0.68 12.06 3.53
N LEU A 31 1.28 10.97 3.10
CA LEU A 31 0.83 10.18 1.95
C LEU A 31 0.08 8.96 2.47
N VAL A 32 -1.13 8.73 1.98
CA VAL A 32 -2.00 7.63 2.39
C VAL A 32 -2.33 6.77 1.19
N VAL A 33 -1.99 5.49 1.27
CA VAL A 33 -2.34 4.46 0.28
C VAL A 33 -3.46 3.63 0.89
N HIS A 34 -4.69 3.84 0.43
CA HIS A 34 -5.83 2.99 0.75
C HIS A 34 -5.69 1.69 -0.02
N ILE A 35 -5.84 0.57 0.68
CA ILE A 35 -5.53 -0.75 0.15
C ILE A 35 -6.52 -1.78 0.69
N ASP A 36 -6.90 -2.73 -0.16
CA ASP A 36 -7.39 -4.04 0.28
C ASP A 36 -6.17 -4.94 0.48
N ALA A 37 -5.71 -5.01 1.73
CA ALA A 37 -4.49 -5.70 2.10
C ALA A 37 -4.75 -7.18 2.38
N VAL A 38 -3.86 -8.04 1.89
CA VAL A 38 -3.79 -9.43 2.35
C VAL A 38 -3.05 -9.49 3.67
N LEU A 39 -3.77 -9.96 4.68
CA LEU A 39 -3.19 -10.29 5.96
C LEU A 39 -2.68 -11.73 5.95
N THR A 40 -1.50 -11.93 6.51
CA THR A 40 -0.94 -13.25 6.84
C THR A 40 -1.25 -13.60 8.30
N GLN A 41 -1.06 -14.85 8.68
CA GLN A 41 -1.28 -15.34 10.05
C GLN A 41 -0.46 -14.60 11.14
N ALA A 42 0.59 -13.88 10.75
CA ALA A 42 1.37 -13.07 11.67
C ALA A 42 0.69 -11.74 12.06
N HIS A 43 -0.31 -11.29 11.30
CA HIS A 43 -1.01 -10.04 11.58
C HIS A 43 -2.09 -10.25 12.66
N PRO A 44 -2.20 -9.39 13.69
CA PRO A 44 -3.19 -9.54 14.77
C PRO A 44 -4.65 -9.53 14.31
N GLY A 45 -4.93 -8.85 13.18
CA GLY A 45 -6.26 -8.80 12.56
C GLY A 45 -6.55 -9.91 11.57
N TYR A 46 -5.68 -10.93 11.46
CA TYR A 46 -5.89 -12.06 10.57
C TYR A 46 -7.07 -12.94 11.04
N GLU A 47 -7.89 -13.34 10.09
CA GLU A 47 -8.88 -14.40 10.26
C GLU A 47 -8.76 -15.37 9.08
N ALA A 48 -9.27 -16.60 9.24
CA ALA A 48 -9.30 -17.52 8.12
C ALA A 48 -10.14 -16.91 6.97
N PRO A 49 -9.67 -16.99 5.71
CA PRO A 49 -10.45 -16.51 4.57
C PRO A 49 -11.78 -17.27 4.46
N ASN A 50 -12.79 -16.61 3.88
CA ASN A 50 -14.04 -17.28 3.54
C ASN A 50 -13.82 -18.34 2.45
N ALA A 51 -14.80 -19.24 2.28
CA ALA A 51 -14.66 -20.37 1.34
C ALA A 51 -14.45 -19.95 -0.13
N ASP A 52 -14.83 -18.73 -0.48
CA ASP A 52 -14.69 -18.10 -1.79
C ASP A 52 -13.50 -17.13 -1.90
N GLU A 53 -12.75 -16.93 -0.81
CA GLU A 53 -11.58 -16.04 -0.77
C GLU A 53 -10.27 -16.85 -0.74
N GLN A 54 -9.29 -16.41 -1.53
CA GLN A 54 -7.95 -17.00 -1.48
C GLN A 54 -7.16 -16.56 -0.23
N HIS A 55 -7.42 -15.34 0.24
CA HIS A 55 -6.65 -14.66 1.28
C HIS A 55 -7.54 -13.91 2.26
N CYS A 56 -7.00 -13.59 3.44
CA CYS A 56 -7.66 -12.72 4.41
C CYS A 56 -7.53 -11.25 3.98
N TYR A 57 -8.43 -10.80 3.11
CA TYR A 57 -8.47 -9.41 2.65
C TYR A 57 -9.06 -8.48 3.73
N ARG A 58 -8.39 -7.37 4.03
CA ARG A 58 -8.89 -6.32 4.93
C ARG A 58 -8.61 -4.93 4.38
N ARG A 59 -9.62 -4.06 4.45
CA ARG A 59 -9.47 -2.63 4.16
C ARG A 59 -8.53 -1.98 5.16
N GLY A 60 -7.55 -1.27 4.65
CA GLY A 60 -6.61 -0.53 5.47
C GLY A 60 -5.94 0.62 4.72
N GLU A 61 -4.96 1.19 5.41
CA GLU A 61 -4.16 2.29 4.93
C GLU A 61 -2.68 2.02 5.24
N ILE A 62 -1.82 2.16 4.23
CA ILE A 62 -0.38 2.35 4.44
C ILE A 62 -0.13 3.86 4.50
N VAL A 63 0.39 4.32 5.62
CA VAL A 63 0.55 5.75 5.92
C VAL A 63 2.02 6.10 6.00
N PHE A 64 2.43 7.11 5.24
CA PHE A 64 3.73 7.76 5.33
C PHE A 64 3.56 9.11 6.01
N GLU A 65 4.10 9.30 7.21
CA GLU A 65 4.05 10.57 7.94
C GLU A 65 5.27 11.46 7.67
N LEU A 66 5.12 12.76 7.92
CA LEU A 66 6.20 13.76 7.77
C LEU A 66 6.87 13.67 6.39
N VAL A 67 6.06 13.63 5.33
CA VAL A 67 6.54 13.55 3.94
C VAL A 67 7.34 14.80 3.58
N ARG A 68 8.65 14.59 3.42
CA ARG A 68 9.65 15.62 3.07
C ARG A 68 9.86 15.74 1.56
N SER A 69 9.63 14.66 0.83
CA SER A 69 9.74 14.63 -0.63
C SER A 69 8.79 13.57 -1.17
N LEU A 70 8.10 13.90 -2.26
CA LEU A 70 7.22 12.98 -2.97
C LEU A 70 7.44 13.18 -4.47
N ARG A 71 7.76 12.10 -5.16
CA ARG A 71 7.78 12.00 -6.61
C ARG A 71 6.85 10.88 -7.02
N TRP A 72 5.97 11.16 -7.98
CA TRP A 72 5.11 10.16 -8.59
C TRP A 72 5.31 10.20 -10.10
N GLU A 73 5.86 9.11 -10.62
CA GLU A 73 6.02 8.86 -12.05
C GLU A 73 4.89 7.93 -12.47
N SER A 74 3.87 8.47 -13.15
CA SER A 74 2.77 7.69 -13.69
C SER A 74 2.51 8.11 -15.13
N ASP A 75 2.47 7.12 -16.02
CA ASP A 75 2.08 7.31 -17.43
C ASP A 75 0.56 7.45 -17.57
N ARG A 76 -0.19 7.19 -16.50
CA ARG A 76 -1.62 7.44 -16.42
C ARG A 76 -1.82 8.81 -15.78
N LEU A 77 -2.49 9.73 -16.49
CA LEU A 77 -3.22 10.80 -15.81
C LEU A 77 -4.12 10.08 -14.79
N VAL A 78 -3.75 10.08 -13.50
CA VAL A 78 -4.49 9.36 -12.44
C VAL A 78 -5.83 10.05 -12.22
N ARG A 79 -6.72 9.92 -13.20
CA ARG A 79 -8.15 9.81 -12.98
C ARG A 79 -8.30 8.44 -12.36
N ALA A 80 -8.82 8.35 -11.14
CA ALA A 80 -9.16 7.08 -10.51
C ALA A 80 -9.79 6.16 -11.57
N ALA A 81 -9.14 5.03 -11.86
CA ALA A 81 -9.83 3.97 -12.57
C ALA A 81 -10.86 3.43 -11.58
N PHE A 82 -12.12 3.39 -12.01
CA PHE A 82 -13.18 2.82 -11.20
C PHE A 82 -13.34 1.35 -11.62
N ASP A 83 -13.37 0.44 -10.67
CA ASP A 83 -13.59 -0.98 -10.89
C ASP A 83 -15.02 -1.25 -11.39
N ALA A 84 -15.36 -2.53 -11.59
CA ALA A 84 -16.68 -2.95 -12.05
C ALA A 84 -17.84 -2.55 -11.11
N THR A 85 -17.54 -2.14 -9.87
CA THR A 85 -18.50 -1.69 -8.86
C THR A 85 -18.57 -0.16 -8.73
N GLY A 86 -17.68 0.57 -9.41
CA GLY A 86 -17.58 2.02 -9.33
C GLY A 86 -16.68 2.51 -8.19
N GLU A 87 -15.90 1.63 -7.55
CA GLU A 87 -14.92 1.99 -6.53
C GLU A 87 -13.54 2.24 -7.17
N PRO A 88 -12.76 3.22 -6.71
CA PRO A 88 -11.39 3.41 -7.18
C PRO A 88 -10.56 2.13 -6.99
N ASP A 89 -9.97 1.63 -8.07
CA ASP A 89 -8.97 0.55 -8.09
C ASP A 89 -7.80 1.01 -8.96
N LEU A 90 -6.62 1.07 -8.34
CA LEU A 90 -5.37 1.45 -8.97
C LEU A 90 -4.44 0.26 -9.23
N GLY A 91 -4.91 -0.96 -8.97
CA GLY A 91 -4.25 -2.24 -9.27
C GLY A 91 -3.30 -2.75 -8.18
N SER A 92 -2.48 -3.74 -8.54
CA SER A 92 -1.60 -4.47 -7.61
C SER A 92 -0.35 -3.69 -7.20
N VAL A 93 0.25 -4.11 -6.08
CA VAL A 93 1.61 -3.68 -5.68
C VAL A 93 2.62 -4.67 -6.25
N ASP A 94 3.47 -4.21 -7.16
CA ASP A 94 4.54 -5.03 -7.75
C ASP A 94 5.83 -4.96 -6.95
N GLN A 95 6.09 -3.80 -6.32
CA GLN A 95 7.31 -3.55 -5.55
C GLN A 95 7.06 -2.57 -4.42
N PHE A 96 7.57 -2.90 -3.23
CA PHE A 96 7.73 -1.94 -2.15
C PHE A 96 9.06 -2.18 -1.41
N ALA A 97 9.97 -1.20 -1.49
CA ALA A 97 11.24 -1.26 -0.77
C ALA A 97 11.68 0.12 -0.28
N GLN A 98 12.52 0.15 0.75
CA GLN A 98 13.33 1.31 1.08
C GLN A 98 14.64 1.27 0.29
N VAL A 99 14.93 2.34 -0.46
CA VAL A 99 16.14 2.51 -1.28
C VAL A 99 16.76 3.86 -0.95
N ASP A 100 18.00 3.84 -0.44
CA ASP A 100 18.80 5.04 -0.15
C ASP A 100 18.04 6.12 0.65
N GLY A 101 17.32 5.68 1.69
CA GLY A 101 16.57 6.54 2.60
C GLY A 101 15.25 7.07 2.04
N SER A 102 14.78 6.54 0.92
CA SER A 102 13.45 6.82 0.37
C SER A 102 12.67 5.51 0.27
N TYR A 103 11.35 5.57 0.44
CA TYR A 103 10.47 4.45 0.15
C TYR A 103 10.04 4.51 -1.32
N VAL A 104 10.15 3.38 -2.00
CA VAL A 104 9.76 3.21 -3.40
C VAL A 104 8.64 2.20 -3.44
N LEU A 105 7.48 2.65 -3.91
CA LEU A 105 6.29 1.82 -4.14
C LEU A 105 5.99 1.85 -5.65
N ALA A 106 5.84 0.69 -6.27
CA ALA A 106 5.49 0.59 -7.69
C ALA A 106 4.42 -0.48 -7.91
N GLY A 107 3.62 -0.27 -8.95
CA GLY A 107 2.56 -1.15 -9.38
C GLY A 107 1.84 -0.55 -10.60
N ASP A 108 0.62 -0.99 -10.84
CA ASP A 108 -0.25 -0.48 -11.91
C ASP A 108 -0.54 1.03 -11.81
N PHE A 109 -0.42 1.60 -10.60
CA PHE A 109 -0.54 3.03 -10.31
C PHE A 109 0.71 3.85 -10.69
N GLY A 110 1.73 3.22 -11.27
CA GLY A 110 3.03 3.82 -11.56
C GLY A 110 3.98 3.72 -10.37
N LYS A 111 5.04 4.54 -10.38
CA LYS A 111 6.11 4.51 -9.39
C LYS A 111 6.08 5.74 -8.49
N ILE A 112 6.02 5.51 -7.19
CA ILE A 112 6.08 6.53 -6.15
C ILE A 112 7.40 6.40 -5.42
N SER A 113 8.09 7.53 -5.26
CA SER A 113 9.26 7.66 -4.40
C SER A 113 8.97 8.72 -3.34
N VAL A 114 9.04 8.33 -2.07
CA VAL A 114 8.68 9.18 -0.94
C VAL A 114 9.76 9.17 0.14
N LYS A 115 10.12 10.35 0.65
CA LYS A 115 10.94 10.50 1.86
C LYS A 115 10.04 10.91 3.01
N SER A 116 10.01 10.10 4.06
CA SER A 116 9.10 10.20 5.20
C SER A 116 9.71 9.55 6.44
N GLU A 117 8.98 9.52 7.55
CA GLU A 117 9.20 8.50 8.60
C GLU A 117 8.85 7.09 8.09
N PRO A 118 9.24 6.03 8.82
CA PRO A 118 8.83 4.67 8.50
C PRO A 118 7.31 4.55 8.32
N PRO A 119 6.85 3.96 7.20
CA PRO A 119 5.43 3.78 6.95
C PRO A 119 4.86 2.73 7.90
N TYR A 120 3.57 2.84 8.19
CA TYR A 120 2.85 1.88 8.99
C TYR A 120 1.52 1.50 8.35
N PHE A 121 1.03 0.32 8.70
CA PHE A 121 -0.30 -0.13 8.31
C PHE A 121 -1.31 0.11 9.42
N SER A 122 -2.52 0.51 9.03
CA SER A 122 -3.67 0.61 9.93
C SER A 122 -4.92 0.06 9.27
N LEU A 123 -5.68 -0.75 10.02
CA LEU A 123 -6.97 -1.24 9.57
C LEU A 123 -8.00 -0.10 9.57
N ARG A 124 -8.84 -0.06 8.54
CA ARG A 124 -10.07 0.75 8.57
C ARG A 124 -11.16 -0.06 9.25
N THR A 125 -11.78 0.53 10.27
CA THR A 125 -12.99 0.03 10.92
C THR A 125 -14.23 0.61 10.30
#